data_AF-F3CC10-F1
#
_entry.id   AF-F3CC10-F1
#
_cell.length_a   1.000
_cell.length_b   1.000
_cell.length_c   1.000
_cell.angle_alpha   90.00
_cell.angle_beta   90.00
_cell.angle_gamma   90.00
#
_symmetry.space_group_name_H-M   'P 1'
#
loop_
_entity.id
_entity.type
_entity.pdbx_description
1 polymer ?
#
loop_
_entity_poly.entity_id
_entity_poly.type
_entity_poly.pdbx_seq_one_letter_code
_entity_poly.pdbx_strand_id
1 'polypeptide(L)'
;FESLDKARLESGVTLGLIRPGRILGLNIKKASSETWTEEELEKLEKLQRQPGLFDQDDVKSSLKRLEKVPFDFYYSYECTVDGAPTVRTHKIVDWEASQLYRNLRRAHGANGWEAPFRNKLETELPSKDLMLLMGTIHRFPHQWLIISLIYPPKQPPEADQQMSLF
;
A
#
# COMPACT_ATOMS: atom_id res chain seq x y z
N PHE A 1 15.07 -2.44 6.27
CA PHE A 1 14.44 -1.13 6.56
C PHE A 1 15.46 -0.14 7.09
N GLU A 2 16.28 -0.49 8.10
CA GLU A 2 17.27 0.46 8.67
C GLU A 2 18.21 1.12 7.67
N SER A 3 18.70 0.37 6.68
CA SER A 3 19.53 0.93 5.61
C SER A 3 18.81 2.04 4.83
N LEU A 4 17.51 1.87 4.58
CA LEU A 4 16.68 2.86 3.90
C LEU A 4 16.43 4.09 4.79
N ASP A 5 16.15 3.88 6.09
CA ASP A 5 15.93 5.01 7.00
C ASP A 5 17.23 5.79 7.28
N LYS A 6 18.37 5.10 7.33
CA LYS A 6 19.70 5.72 7.39
C LYS A 6 19.97 6.54 6.13
N ALA A 7 19.72 5.99 4.94
CA ALA A 7 19.88 6.71 3.67
C ALA A 7 19.02 7.98 3.60
N ARG A 8 17.81 7.96 4.19
CA ARG A 8 16.98 9.17 4.34
C ARG A 8 17.67 10.26 5.14
N LEU A 9 18.28 9.92 6.27
CA LEU A 9 18.98 10.88 7.13
C LEU A 9 20.25 11.42 6.47
N GLU A 10 21.00 10.56 5.78
CA GLU A 10 22.32 10.92 5.21
C GLU A 10 22.22 11.62 3.85
N SER A 11 21.26 11.22 3.02
CA SER A 11 21.20 11.62 1.60
C SER A 11 19.81 12.09 1.13
N GLY A 12 18.84 12.18 2.04
CA GLY A 12 17.50 12.67 1.71
C GLY A 12 16.67 11.69 0.87
N VAL A 13 17.00 10.40 0.86
CA VAL A 13 16.21 9.37 0.17
C VAL A 13 14.82 9.26 0.81
N THR A 14 13.77 9.53 0.05
CA THR A 14 12.37 9.53 0.51
C THR A 14 11.52 8.39 -0.06
N LEU A 15 12.13 7.56 -0.90
CA LEU A 15 11.52 6.45 -1.62
C LEU A 15 12.48 5.26 -1.62
N GLY A 16 11.99 4.05 -1.41
CA GLY A 16 12.85 2.86 -1.48
C GLY A 16 12.07 1.56 -1.52
N LEU A 17 12.73 0.50 -1.99
CA LEU A 17 12.13 -0.83 -2.12
C LEU A 17 12.66 -1.74 -1.01
N ILE A 18 11.76 -2.47 -0.34
CA ILE A 18 12.09 -3.41 0.72
C ILE A 18 11.60 -4.81 0.35
N ARG A 19 12.49 -5.79 0.42
CA ARG A 19 12.12 -7.21 0.49
C ARG A 19 11.99 -7.61 1.96
N PRO A 20 10.77 -7.85 2.48
CA PRO A 20 10.59 -8.37 3.82
C PRO A 20 11.11 -9.81 3.88
N GLY A 21 11.77 -10.18 4.98
CA GLY A 21 12.18 -11.58 5.19
C GLY A 21 10.95 -12.48 5.42
N ARG A 22 9.97 -11.97 6.16
CA ARG A 22 8.69 -12.65 6.42
C ARG A 22 7.61 -11.62 6.75
N ILE A 23 6.39 -11.83 6.25
CA ILE A 23 5.21 -11.10 6.74
C ILE A 23 4.70 -11.81 8.00
N LEU A 24 4.60 -11.09 9.11
CA LEU A 24 4.09 -11.60 10.38
C LEU A 24 2.58 -11.51 10.51
N GLY A 25 1.99 -10.49 9.89
CA GLY A 25 0.55 -10.33 9.88
C GLY A 25 0.10 -8.95 9.44
N LEU A 26 -1.20 -8.86 9.22
CA LEU A 26 -1.92 -7.66 8.84
C LEU A 26 -2.67 -7.13 10.07
N ASN A 27 -2.36 -5.91 10.48
CA ASN A 27 -3.11 -5.20 11.50
C ASN A 27 -4.15 -4.30 10.81
N ILE A 28 -5.42 -4.61 11.03
CA ILE A 28 -6.56 -3.86 10.50
C ILE A 28 -7.11 -3.01 11.64
N LYS A 29 -7.03 -1.70 11.51
CA LYS A 29 -7.57 -0.74 12.48
C LYS A 29 -8.75 -0.01 11.87
N LYS A 30 -9.73 0.35 12.68
CA LYS A 30 -10.73 1.34 12.22
C LYS A 30 -10.02 2.64 11.87
N ALA A 31 -10.37 3.21 10.72
CA ALA A 31 -9.91 4.54 10.35
C ALA A 31 -10.43 5.56 11.37
N SER A 32 -9.73 6.69 11.51
CA SER A 32 -10.13 7.77 12.42
C SER A 32 -11.51 8.36 12.10
N SER A 33 -11.99 8.20 10.85
CA SER A 33 -13.34 8.54 10.45
C SER A 33 -13.86 7.55 9.41
N GLU A 34 -15.08 7.05 9.63
CA GLU A 34 -15.79 6.17 8.69
C GLU A 34 -16.39 6.95 7.51
N THR A 35 -16.62 8.26 7.69
CA THR A 35 -17.15 9.18 6.68
C THR A 35 -16.15 10.26 6.31
N TRP A 36 -16.36 10.90 5.16
CA TRP A 36 -15.65 12.12 4.84
C TRP A 36 -16.07 13.23 5.79
N THR A 37 -15.11 14.03 6.27
CA THR A 37 -15.42 15.28 6.97
C THR A 37 -15.81 16.36 5.97
N GLU A 38 -16.46 17.42 6.44
CA GLU A 38 -16.87 18.54 5.56
C GLU A 38 -15.65 19.16 4.84
N GLU A 39 -14.55 19.38 5.56
CA GLU A 39 -13.31 19.90 4.97
C GLU A 39 -12.69 18.96 3.93
N GLU A 40 -12.82 17.64 4.12
CA GLU A 40 -12.36 16.67 3.13
C GLU A 40 -13.27 16.67 1.90
N LEU A 41 -14.58 16.77 2.08
CA LEU A 41 -15.56 16.88 0.99
C LEU A 41 -15.31 18.15 0.16
N GLU A 42 -15.12 19.30 0.80
CA GLU A 42 -14.80 20.56 0.11
C GLU A 42 -13.52 20.45 -0.73
N LYS A 43 -12.49 19.79 -0.19
CA LYS A 43 -11.25 19.52 -0.94
C LYS A 43 -11.48 18.59 -2.13
N LEU A 44 -12.26 17.52 -1.94
CA LEU A 44 -12.62 16.61 -3.02
C LEU A 44 -13.40 17.32 -4.13
N GLU A 45 -14.39 18.14 -3.78
CA GLU A 45 -15.16 18.92 -4.74
C GLU A 45 -14.28 19.92 -5.50
N LYS A 46 -13.36 20.59 -4.80
CA LYS A 46 -12.42 21.52 -5.43
C LYS A 46 -11.50 20.81 -6.42
N LEU A 47 -11.00 19.63 -6.09
CA LEU A 47 -10.18 18.81 -6.98
C LEU A 47 -10.98 18.32 -8.20
N GLN A 48 -12.25 17.95 -8.02
CA GLN A 48 -13.13 17.54 -9.13
C GLN A 48 -13.47 18.68 -10.08
N ARG A 49 -13.52 19.93 -9.59
CA ARG A 49 -13.79 21.13 -10.40
C ARG A 49 -12.56 21.61 -11.17
N GLN A 50 -11.37 21.10 -10.88
CA GLN A 50 -10.17 21.46 -11.63
C GLN A 50 -10.26 20.83 -13.03
N PRO A 51 -10.30 21.64 -14.11
CA PRO A 51 -10.40 21.10 -15.46
C PRO A 51 -9.17 20.26 -15.77
N GLY A 52 -9.39 18.98 -16.05
CA GLY A 52 -8.38 18.06 -16.52
C GLY A 52 -7.92 18.42 -17.93
N LEU A 53 -6.67 18.08 -18.25
CA LEU A 53 -6.07 18.25 -19.59
C LEU A 53 -6.85 17.49 -20.69
N PHE A 54 -7.75 16.58 -20.30
CA PHE A 54 -8.52 15.69 -21.18
C PHE A 54 -10.03 15.70 -20.90
N ASP A 55 -10.56 16.75 -20.28
CA ASP A 55 -11.98 16.79 -19.92
C ASP A 55 -12.88 16.97 -21.15
N GLN A 56 -13.58 15.90 -21.53
CA GLN A 56 -14.86 16.01 -22.22
C GLN A 56 -15.92 16.36 -21.17
N ASP A 57 -16.75 17.36 -21.45
CA ASP A 57 -17.69 17.95 -20.47
C ASP A 57 -18.70 16.95 -19.87
N ASP A 58 -18.85 15.78 -20.48
CA ASP A 58 -19.77 14.71 -20.06
C ASP A 58 -19.29 13.96 -18.80
N VAL A 59 -17.98 13.93 -18.52
CA VAL A 59 -17.40 13.21 -17.36
C VAL A 59 -17.66 13.94 -16.03
N LYS A 60 -17.88 15.26 -16.07
CA LYS A 60 -18.04 16.10 -14.87
C LYS A 60 -19.33 15.81 -14.10
N SER A 61 -20.38 15.35 -14.77
CA SER A 61 -21.71 15.15 -14.15
C SER A 61 -21.89 13.79 -13.45
N SER A 62 -21.01 12.81 -13.72
CA SER A 62 -21.17 11.43 -13.26
C SER A 62 -20.10 10.95 -12.27
N LEU A 63 -19.28 11.85 -11.72
CA LEU A 63 -18.26 11.51 -10.72
C LEU A 63 -18.92 11.10 -9.39
N LYS A 64 -19.38 9.85 -9.34
CA LYS A 64 -19.94 9.19 -8.16
C LYS A 64 -19.02 9.46 -6.95
N ARG A 65 -19.60 9.98 -5.87
CA ARG A 65 -18.89 10.32 -4.62
C ARG A 65 -17.99 9.15 -4.22
N LEU A 66 -16.70 9.44 -4.02
CA LEU A 66 -15.71 8.44 -3.60
C LEU A 66 -16.16 7.82 -2.27
N GLU A 67 -16.23 6.50 -2.19
CA GLU A 67 -16.55 5.78 -0.96
C GLU A 67 -15.32 5.73 -0.05
N LYS A 68 -15.41 6.24 1.18
CA LYS A 68 -14.30 6.13 2.15
C LYS A 68 -14.20 4.69 2.64
N VAL A 69 -12.97 4.17 2.73
CA VAL A 69 -12.71 2.86 3.37
C VAL A 69 -12.60 3.10 4.88
N PRO A 70 -13.40 2.43 5.73
CA PRO A 70 -13.44 2.68 7.17
C PRO A 70 -12.30 1.98 7.95
N PHE A 71 -11.25 1.54 7.25
CA PHE A 71 -10.15 0.80 7.84
C PHE A 71 -8.80 1.30 7.33
N ASP A 72 -7.84 1.31 8.24
CA ASP A 72 -6.42 1.45 7.96
C ASP A 72 -5.74 0.09 8.05
N PHE A 73 -4.96 -0.24 7.03
CA PHE A 73 -4.24 -1.51 6.92
C PHE A 73 -2.76 -1.30 7.23
N TYR A 74 -2.17 -2.17 8.03
CA TYR A 74 -0.74 -2.14 8.37
C TYR A 74 -0.13 -3.52 8.20
N TYR A 75 1.04 -3.60 7.57
CA TYR A 75 1.85 -4.82 7.62
C TYR A 75 2.85 -4.77 8.74
N SER A 76 2.91 -5.85 9.51
CA SER A 76 4.04 -6.20 10.36
C SER A 76 4.90 -7.22 9.65
N TYR A 77 6.19 -6.92 9.49
CA TYR A 77 7.14 -7.79 8.79
C TYR A 77 8.50 -7.81 9.47
N GLU A 78 9.22 -8.90 9.25
CA GLU A 78 10.60 -9.06 9.68
C GLU A 78 11.55 -8.51 8.61
N CYS A 79 12.55 -7.77 9.05
CA CYS A 79 13.72 -7.43 8.27
C CYS A 79 14.98 -7.79 9.04
N THR A 80 16.03 -8.19 8.34
CA THR A 80 17.33 -8.45 8.95
C THR A 80 18.08 -7.16 9.17
N VAL A 81 18.58 -6.96 10.38
CA VAL A 81 19.42 -5.83 10.79
C VAL A 81 20.61 -6.41 11.55
N ASP A 82 21.81 -6.19 11.04
CA ASP A 82 23.05 -6.70 11.65
C ASP A 82 23.01 -8.21 11.97
N GLY A 83 22.35 -8.98 11.10
CA GLY A 83 22.17 -10.43 11.25
C GLY A 83 21.03 -10.86 12.18
N ALA A 84 20.36 -9.94 12.86
CA ALA A 84 19.23 -10.22 13.74
C ALA A 84 17.88 -9.88 13.08
N PRO A 85 16.83 -10.71 13.29
CA PRO A 85 15.48 -10.39 12.82
C PRO A 85 14.90 -9.24 13.66
N THR A 86 14.48 -8.16 12.99
CA THR A 86 13.81 -7.02 13.60
C THR A 86 12.42 -6.86 12.99
N VAL A 87 11.42 -6.63 13.83
CA VAL A 87 10.03 -6.42 13.38
C VAL A 87 9.78 -4.95 13.12
N ARG A 88 9.16 -4.65 11.99
CA ARG A 88 8.70 -3.31 11.64
C ARG A 88 7.23 -3.34 11.22
N THR A 89 6.51 -2.27 11.53
CA THR A 89 5.10 -2.11 11.18
C THR A 89 4.89 -0.81 10.41
N HIS A 90 4.30 -0.90 9.22
CA HIS A 90 4.05 0.27 8.37
C HIS A 90 2.63 0.23 7.79
N LYS A 91 2.03 1.41 7.64
CA LYS A 91 0.70 1.56 7.04
C LYS A 91 0.77 1.35 5.53
N ILE A 92 -0.19 0.60 5.00
CA ILE A 92 -0.42 0.43 3.57
C ILE A 92 -1.34 1.54 3.10
N VAL A 93 -0.88 2.34 2.13
CA VAL A 93 -1.66 3.41 1.49
C VAL A 93 -1.89 3.15 0.00
N ASP A 94 -1.50 1.96 -0.47
CA ASP A 94 -1.82 1.48 -1.81
C ASP A 94 -3.35 1.39 -1.99
N TRP A 95 -3.84 2.01 -3.06
CA TRP A 95 -5.26 2.03 -3.40
C TRP A 95 -5.80 0.63 -3.70
N GLU A 96 -4.95 -0.30 -4.14
CA GLU A 96 -5.34 -1.68 -4.44
C GLU A 96 -5.87 -2.41 -3.19
N ALA A 97 -5.31 -2.14 -2.01
CA ALA A 97 -5.82 -2.70 -0.76
C ALA A 97 -7.24 -2.18 -0.46
N SER A 98 -7.48 -0.89 -0.68
CA SER A 98 -8.80 -0.28 -0.54
C SER A 98 -9.81 -0.84 -1.55
N GLN A 99 -9.38 -1.07 -2.79
CA GLN A 99 -10.23 -1.64 -3.82
C GLN A 99 -10.55 -3.12 -3.55
N LEU A 100 -9.57 -3.91 -3.11
CA LEU A 100 -9.77 -5.29 -2.69
C LEU A 100 -10.80 -5.39 -1.57
N TYR A 101 -10.67 -4.54 -0.53
CA TYR A 101 -11.65 -4.45 0.54
C TYR A 101 -13.07 -4.20 -0.01
N ARG A 102 -13.24 -3.21 -0.89
CA ARG A 102 -14.56 -2.90 -1.49
C ARG A 102 -15.12 -4.08 -2.26
N ASN A 103 -14.30 -4.77 -3.04
CA ASN A 103 -14.72 -5.94 -3.81
C ASN A 103 -15.18 -7.07 -2.88
N LEU A 104 -14.39 -7.40 -1.85
CA LEU A 104 -14.73 -8.45 -0.90
C LEU A 104 -15.93 -8.10 -0.02
N ARG A 105 -16.07 -6.84 0.40
CA ARG A 105 -17.26 -6.36 1.11
C ARG A 105 -18.53 -6.51 0.26
N ARG A 106 -18.46 -6.24 -1.04
CA ARG A 106 -19.60 -6.45 -1.96
C ARG A 106 -19.92 -7.92 -2.15
N ALA A 107 -18.90 -8.78 -2.24
CA ALA A 107 -19.08 -10.21 -2.49
C ALA A 107 -19.51 -11.01 -1.24
N HIS A 108 -18.98 -10.67 -0.06
CA HIS A 108 -19.14 -11.44 1.17
C HIS A 108 -19.86 -10.69 2.30
N GLY A 109 -20.25 -9.43 2.08
CA GLY A 109 -20.92 -8.60 3.07
C GLY A 109 -20.00 -8.02 4.15
N ALA A 110 -20.59 -7.26 5.09
CA ALA A 110 -19.85 -6.52 6.11
C ALA A 110 -19.08 -7.39 7.12
N ASN A 111 -19.53 -8.63 7.34
CA ASN A 111 -18.92 -9.55 8.31
C ASN A 111 -18.08 -10.66 7.64
N GLY A 112 -18.16 -10.82 6.33
CA GLY A 112 -17.52 -11.93 5.60
C GLY A 112 -16.27 -11.54 4.80
N TRP A 113 -15.95 -10.25 4.68
CA TRP A 113 -14.85 -9.77 3.84
C TRP A 113 -13.46 -9.99 4.43
N GLU A 114 -13.34 -10.03 5.76
CA GLU A 114 -12.03 -9.97 6.44
C GLU A 114 -11.20 -11.23 6.20
N ALA A 115 -11.82 -12.42 6.28
CA ALA A 115 -11.12 -13.68 6.06
C ALA A 115 -10.47 -13.79 4.66
N PRO A 116 -11.20 -13.56 3.54
CA PRO A 116 -10.57 -13.58 2.22
C PRO A 116 -9.56 -12.43 2.02
N PHE A 117 -9.77 -11.28 2.68
CA PHE A 117 -8.81 -10.17 2.63
C PHE A 117 -7.48 -10.54 3.28
N ARG A 118 -7.53 -11.13 4.48
CA ARG A 118 -6.36 -11.66 5.19
C ARG A 118 -5.68 -12.75 4.39
N ASN A 119 -6.42 -13.72 3.85
CA ASN A 119 -5.83 -14.77 3.02
C ASN A 119 -5.06 -14.19 1.82
N LYS A 120 -5.59 -13.15 1.16
CA LYS A 120 -4.88 -12.49 0.07
C LYS A 120 -3.59 -11.83 0.55
N LEU A 121 -3.65 -10.99 1.59
CA LEU A 121 -2.53 -10.16 2.04
C LEU A 121 -1.50 -10.91 2.90
N GLU A 122 -1.91 -11.86 3.73
CA GLU A 122 -1.05 -12.58 4.67
C GLU A 122 -0.53 -13.90 4.07
N THR A 123 -1.19 -14.48 3.07
CA THR A 123 -0.83 -15.79 2.51
C THR A 123 -0.50 -15.73 1.03
N GLU A 124 -1.40 -15.24 0.18
CA GLU A 124 -1.18 -15.29 -1.28
C GLU A 124 -0.07 -14.34 -1.72
N LEU A 125 -0.09 -13.07 -1.30
CA LEU A 125 0.95 -12.11 -1.69
C LEU A 125 2.34 -12.54 -1.17
N PRO A 126 2.52 -12.92 0.11
CA PRO A 126 3.81 -13.36 0.61
C PRO A 126 4.28 -14.69 0.03
N SER A 127 3.39 -15.49 -0.57
CA SER A 127 3.79 -16.70 -1.30
C SER A 127 4.54 -16.39 -2.61
N LYS A 128 4.45 -15.15 -3.12
CA LYS A 128 5.18 -14.63 -4.29
C LYS A 128 6.45 -13.90 -3.86
N ASP A 129 7.16 -13.24 -4.77
CA ASP A 129 8.30 -12.37 -4.41
C ASP A 129 7.78 -10.98 -3.99
N LEU A 130 7.14 -10.90 -2.83
CA LEU A 130 6.55 -9.66 -2.34
C LEU A 130 7.65 -8.65 -1.97
N MET A 131 7.56 -7.48 -2.59
CA MET A 131 8.36 -6.29 -2.32
C MET A 131 7.44 -5.15 -1.89
N LEU A 132 7.88 -4.39 -0.90
CA LEU A 132 7.17 -3.23 -0.37
C LEU A 132 7.85 -1.98 -0.92
N LEU A 133 7.15 -1.23 -1.76
CA LEU A 133 7.60 0.11 -2.14
C LEU A 133 7.25 1.07 -1.01
N MET A 134 8.27 1.64 -0.40
CA MET A 134 8.19 2.55 0.73
C MET A 134 8.32 3.98 0.26
N GLY A 135 7.49 4.87 0.81
CA GLY A 135 7.59 6.32 0.59
C GLY A 135 7.36 7.09 1.87
N THR A 136 7.95 8.28 1.98
CA THR A 136 7.72 9.19 3.11
C THR A 136 6.64 10.22 2.80
N ILE A 137 6.07 10.82 3.85
CA ILE A 137 5.17 11.97 3.69
C ILE A 137 6.01 13.25 3.67
N HIS A 138 5.87 14.10 2.65
CA HIS A 138 6.65 15.35 2.54
C HIS A 138 6.59 16.22 3.82
N ARG A 139 5.40 16.35 4.43
CA ARG A 139 5.24 17.11 5.69
C ARG A 139 5.77 16.38 6.94
N PHE A 140 5.90 15.05 6.87
CA PHE A 140 6.37 14.20 7.96
C PHE A 140 7.41 13.20 7.43
N PRO A 141 8.61 13.66 7.05
CA PRO A 141 9.57 12.84 6.33
C PRO A 141 10.09 11.64 7.15
N HIS A 142 9.93 11.67 8.48
CA HIS A 142 10.24 10.53 9.36
C HIS A 142 9.18 9.41 9.31
N GLN A 143 8.02 9.64 8.70
CA GLN A 143 6.95 8.67 8.58
C GLN A 143 7.04 7.95 7.25
N TRP A 144 7.34 6.65 7.31
CA TRP A 144 7.32 5.76 6.16
C TRP A 144 5.96 5.09 6.00
N LEU A 145 5.54 4.96 4.75
CA LEU A 145 4.32 4.29 4.32
C LEU A 145 4.67 3.26 3.25
N ILE A 146 3.92 2.16 3.22
CA ILE A 146 3.94 1.23 2.09
C ILE A 146 2.99 1.80 1.04
N ILE A 147 3.57 2.39 -0.01
CA ILE A 147 2.81 3.04 -1.08
C ILE A 147 2.43 2.08 -2.21
N SER A 148 3.13 0.95 -2.34
CA SER A 148 2.75 -0.11 -3.27
C SER A 148 3.20 -1.50 -2.80
N LEU A 149 2.37 -2.51 -3.10
CA LEU A 149 2.69 -3.93 -2.95
C LEU A 149 3.07 -4.52 -4.30
N ILE A 150 4.35 -4.84 -4.51
CA ILE A 150 4.86 -5.36 -5.78
C ILE A 150 5.15 -6.85 -5.60
N TYR A 151 4.54 -7.72 -6.41
CA TYR A 151 4.63 -9.17 -6.23
C TYR A 151 4.77 -9.90 -7.58
N PRO A 152 5.92 -9.78 -8.27
CA PRO A 152 6.17 -10.54 -9.48
C PRO A 152 6.03 -12.06 -9.23
N PRO A 153 5.66 -12.82 -10.26
CA PRO A 153 5.67 -14.28 -10.16
C PRO A 153 7.08 -14.75 -9.82
N LYS A 154 7.20 -15.71 -8.89
CA LYS A 154 8.49 -16.33 -8.58
C LYS A 154 9.04 -16.97 -9.86
N GLN A 155 10.24 -16.57 -10.24
CA GLN A 155 10.91 -17.23 -11.36
C GLN A 155 11.16 -18.70 -10.99
N PRO A 156 10.96 -19.64 -11.92
CA PRO A 156 11.31 -21.03 -11.68
C PRO A 156 12.81 -21.12 -11.33
N PRO A 157 13.25 -22.12 -10.54
CA PRO A 157 14.63 -22.26 -10.06
C PRO A 157 15.76 -22.37 -11.13
N GLU A 158 15.48 -22.13 -12.40
CA GLU A 158 16.40 -22.29 -13.54
C GLU A 158 16.56 -21.03 -14.42
N ALA A 159 16.13 -19.86 -13.96
CA ALA A 159 16.40 -18.59 -14.67
C ALA A 159 17.74 -17.94 -14.28
N ASP A 160 18.65 -18.69 -13.65
CA ASP A 160 20.03 -18.25 -13.35
C ASP A 160 21.02 -18.54 -14.51
N GLN A 161 20.53 -18.86 -15.72
CA GLN A 161 21.37 -18.91 -16.91
C GLN A 161 20.92 -17.93 -18.01
N GLN A 162 21.80 -16.94 -18.22
CA GLN A 162 22.01 -16.14 -19.43
C GLN A 162 21.07 -14.92 -19.59
N MET A 163 21.57 -13.69 -19.66
CA MET A 163 22.69 -13.24 -20.48
C MET A 163 23.68 -12.32 -19.74
N SER A 164 24.98 -12.65 -19.84
CA SER A 164 26.00 -11.62 -19.88
C SER A 164 25.81 -10.87 -21.18
N LEU A 165 25.34 -9.63 -21.12
CA LEU A 165 25.66 -8.66 -22.15
C LEU A 165 26.98 -8.04 -21.68
N PHE A 166 28.00 -8.21 -22.52
CA PHE A 166 29.45 -8.00 -22.31
C PHE A 166 30.22 -9.24 -21.87
#